data_AF-A0A8J4XXM6-F1
#
_entry.id   AF-A0A8J4XXM6-F1
#
_cell.length_a   1.000
_cell.length_b   1.000
_cell.length_c   1.000
_cell.angle_alpha   90.00
_cell.angle_beta   90.00
_cell.angle_gamma   90.00
#
_symmetry.space_group_name_H-M   'P 1'
#
loop_
_entity.id
_entity.type
_entity.pdbx_description
1 polymer ?
#
loop_
_entity_poly.entity_id
_entity_poly.type
_entity_poly.pdbx_seq_one_letter_code
_entity_poly.pdbx_strand_id
1 'polypeptide(L)'
;MIRSVSEKLRKWDAYPKTLEDFQVKTFSGGADGVLHEASTYDVDGRVHEYARDLQDTSLLAKLAGSDMITLEAKYHAKCLAHFYNRHRRSEAASSEEESADHPLYGIAFAELVSYMGDAREDDIAPVFKLADLAKLYQFRLAQLGVVDTADRTHSTRLKNRLLDALPDLSEHTEGRDILLTFNKDIGGALRKACNYDTESVHLAKAAQFVRRDIFNKAYSFNGSFQKSQEEAVPSSLLALGPYARNFLDPLHRGAVSKNQQRTTQRVEL
;
A
#
# COMPACT_ATOMS: atom_id res chain seq x y z
N MET A 1 26.35 35.42 -14.73
CA MET A 1 25.59 34.14 -14.72
C MET A 1 24.16 34.43 -15.13
N ILE A 2 23.50 33.47 -15.77
CA ILE A 2 22.17 33.54 -16.41
C ILE A 2 22.22 33.83 -17.93
N ARG A 3 22.27 32.76 -18.71
CA ARG A 3 21.67 32.64 -20.05
C ARG A 3 20.86 31.34 -20.00
N SER A 4 19.55 31.44 -19.75
CA SER A 4 18.46 31.61 -20.73
C SER A 4 18.16 30.33 -21.51
N VAL A 5 16.96 29.82 -21.26
CA VAL A 5 16.32 28.54 -21.64
C VAL A 5 16.06 28.39 -23.16
N SER A 6 16.65 29.22 -24.00
CA SER A 6 16.21 29.39 -25.40
C SER A 6 16.99 28.60 -26.45
N GLU A 7 18.03 27.84 -26.06
CA GLU A 7 18.95 27.21 -27.02
C GLU A 7 18.72 25.69 -27.21
N LYS A 8 17.82 25.08 -26.43
CA LYS A 8 17.47 23.65 -26.55
C LYS A 8 16.30 23.35 -27.50
N LEU A 9 15.68 24.36 -28.10
CA LEU A 9 14.56 24.20 -29.04
C LEU A 9 14.94 24.30 -30.53
N ARG A 10 16.23 24.40 -30.88
CA ARG A 10 16.70 24.44 -32.29
C ARG A 10 17.51 23.20 -32.69
N LYS A 11 17.01 22.00 -32.40
CA LYS A 11 17.63 20.76 -32.91
C LYS A 11 16.66 19.82 -33.64
N TRP A 12 15.50 20.32 -34.05
CA TRP A 12 14.50 19.55 -34.82
C TRP A 12 14.47 19.86 -36.33
N ASP A 13 15.29 20.81 -36.82
CA ASP A 13 15.23 21.24 -38.24
C ASP A 13 16.34 20.67 -39.15
N ALA A 14 16.96 19.55 -38.80
CA ALA A 14 17.88 18.87 -39.70
C ALA A 14 17.15 17.79 -40.54
N TYR A 15 16.29 18.24 -41.44
CA TYR A 15 15.74 17.42 -42.53
C TYR A 15 16.78 17.27 -43.65
N PRO A 16 17.15 16.04 -44.07
CA PRO A 16 17.87 15.88 -45.32
C PRO A 16 16.91 16.06 -46.50
N LYS A 17 17.25 17.03 -47.35
CA LYS A 17 16.68 17.27 -48.67
C LYS A 17 17.40 16.35 -49.67
N THR A 18 16.71 15.35 -50.21
CA THR A 18 16.85 14.79 -51.57
C THR A 18 15.88 13.62 -51.74
N LEU A 19 15.18 13.60 -52.88
CA LEU A 19 14.05 12.72 -53.20
C LEU A 19 14.47 11.41 -53.91
N GLU A 20 15.74 11.01 -53.78
CA GLU A 20 16.31 9.83 -54.45
C GLU A 20 17.02 8.97 -53.41
N ASP A 21 16.22 8.22 -52.65
CA ASP A 21 16.57 6.93 -52.05
C ASP A 21 15.32 6.41 -51.34
N PHE A 22 14.37 5.93 -52.15
CA PHE A 22 13.17 5.25 -51.67
C PHE A 22 13.56 3.83 -51.20
N GLN A 23 14.30 3.74 -50.10
CA GLN A 23 14.39 2.51 -49.31
C GLN A 23 13.46 2.66 -48.11
N VAL A 24 12.32 1.97 -48.16
CA VAL A 24 11.48 1.67 -46.99
C VAL A 24 12.25 0.68 -46.11
N LYS A 25 13.34 1.14 -45.50
CA LYS A 25 14.11 0.34 -44.56
C LYS A 25 14.41 1.21 -43.36
N THR A 26 13.50 1.09 -42.39
CA THR A 26 13.74 1.01 -40.94
C THR A 26 12.79 1.86 -40.10
N PHE A 27 12.22 1.21 -39.08
CA PHE A 27 11.94 1.83 -37.80
C PHE A 27 13.29 2.21 -37.13
N SER A 28 13.92 3.32 -37.51
CA SER A 28 14.95 3.90 -36.65
C SER A 28 15.25 5.36 -36.92
N GLY A 29 15.00 6.17 -35.90
CA GLY A 29 15.97 7.19 -35.52
C GLY A 29 17.14 6.49 -34.81
N GLY A 30 18.21 6.20 -35.57
CA GLY A 30 19.59 6.10 -35.06
C GLY A 30 19.97 4.98 -34.07
N ALA A 31 19.54 3.73 -34.27
CA ALA A 31 20.04 2.60 -33.45
C ALA A 31 20.77 1.56 -34.29
N ASP A 32 22.06 1.33 -34.00
CA ASP A 32 22.83 0.20 -34.52
C ASP A 32 22.34 -1.11 -33.89
N GLY A 33 21.79 -2.03 -34.69
CA GLY A 33 21.29 -3.31 -34.20
C GLY A 33 20.90 -4.28 -35.32
N VAL A 34 20.68 -5.55 -34.94
CA VAL A 34 20.19 -6.59 -35.85
C VAL A 34 18.78 -6.22 -36.34
N LEU A 35 18.61 -6.20 -37.65
CA LEU A 35 17.34 -5.94 -38.31
C LEU A 35 16.55 -7.24 -38.48
N HIS A 36 15.31 -7.23 -38.00
CA HIS A 36 14.35 -8.32 -38.18
C HIS A 36 13.39 -7.96 -39.31
N GLU A 37 13.07 -8.94 -40.14
CA GLU A 37 12.08 -8.80 -41.21
C GLU A 37 10.68 -9.06 -40.68
N ALA A 38 9.70 -8.29 -41.15
CA ALA A 38 8.31 -8.52 -40.86
C ALA A 38 7.84 -9.77 -41.62
N SER A 39 7.67 -10.89 -40.90
CA SER A 39 7.29 -12.18 -41.48
C SER A 39 5.94 -12.71 -40.99
N THR A 40 5.28 -12.01 -40.07
CA THR A 40 3.99 -12.41 -39.50
C THR A 40 2.96 -11.30 -39.60
N TYR A 41 1.74 -11.68 -40.01
CA TYR A 41 0.58 -10.79 -40.01
C TYR A 41 0.25 -10.26 -38.60
N ASP A 42 0.62 -10.99 -37.54
CA ASP A 42 0.42 -10.55 -36.15
C ASP A 42 1.25 -9.32 -35.76
N VAL A 43 2.44 -9.15 -36.34
CA VAL A 43 3.26 -7.95 -36.09
C VAL A 43 2.70 -6.79 -36.90
N ASP A 44 2.33 -7.04 -38.16
CA ASP A 44 1.73 -6.03 -39.04
C ASP A 44 0.43 -5.45 -38.45
N GLY A 45 -0.50 -6.33 -38.05
CA GLY A 45 -1.80 -5.93 -37.51
C GLY A 45 -1.66 -5.08 -36.25
N ARG A 46 -0.82 -5.52 -35.29
CA ARG A 46 -0.57 -4.76 -34.05
C ARG A 46 0.11 -3.42 -34.30
N VAL A 47 1.05 -3.35 -35.24
CA VAL A 47 1.73 -2.10 -35.56
C VAL A 47 0.75 -1.11 -36.20
N HIS A 48 -0.10 -1.55 -37.12
CA HIS A 48 -1.14 -0.72 -37.74
C HIS A 48 -2.17 -0.22 -36.73
N GLU A 49 -2.66 -1.11 -35.87
CA GLU A 49 -3.59 -0.78 -34.79
C GLU A 49 -2.98 0.26 -33.86
N TYR A 50 -1.80 0.00 -33.31
CA TYR A 50 -1.17 0.89 -32.34
C TYR A 50 -0.71 2.21 -32.97
N ALA A 51 -0.32 2.22 -34.26
CA ALA A 51 0.01 3.45 -34.97
C ALA A 51 -1.22 4.34 -35.14
N ARG A 52 -2.40 3.74 -35.35
CA ARG A 52 -3.68 4.45 -35.40
C ARG A 52 -4.04 5.03 -34.05
N ASP A 53 -3.95 4.24 -32.98
CA ASP A 53 -4.28 4.66 -31.62
C ASP A 53 -3.35 5.78 -31.12
N LEU A 54 -2.04 5.64 -31.40
CA LEU A 54 -1.03 6.65 -31.06
C LEU A 54 -1.04 7.87 -31.99
N GLN A 55 -1.87 7.85 -33.04
CA GLN A 55 -1.89 8.86 -34.11
C GLN A 55 -0.48 9.14 -34.68
N ASP A 56 0.36 8.11 -34.84
CA ASP A 56 1.69 8.26 -35.41
C ASP A 56 1.60 8.42 -36.93
N THR A 57 1.28 9.65 -37.35
CA THR A 57 1.06 10.01 -38.77
C THR A 57 2.26 9.72 -39.65
N SER A 58 3.49 9.78 -39.10
CA SER A 58 4.71 9.47 -39.83
C SER A 58 4.82 7.99 -40.18
N LEU A 59 4.42 7.13 -39.24
CA LEU A 59 4.43 5.69 -39.42
C LEU A 59 3.25 5.25 -40.29
N LEU A 60 2.06 5.80 -40.04
CA LEU A 60 0.88 5.55 -40.85
C LEU A 60 1.09 5.94 -42.32
N ALA A 61 1.79 7.05 -42.60
CA ALA A 61 2.11 7.44 -43.97
C ALA A 61 3.09 6.47 -44.66
N LYS A 62 4.01 5.86 -43.91
CA LYS A 62 4.93 4.84 -44.45
C LYS A 62 4.26 3.49 -44.70
N LEU A 63 3.25 3.19 -43.90
CA LEU A 63 2.40 2.00 -44.03
C LEU A 63 1.21 2.24 -44.97
N ALA A 64 1.03 3.47 -45.45
CA ALA A 64 -0.06 3.81 -46.34
C ALA A 64 0.14 3.15 -47.72
N GLY A 65 -0.57 2.05 -47.93
CA GLY A 65 -0.67 1.39 -49.25
C GLY A 65 -0.37 -0.10 -49.26
N SER A 66 0.19 -0.67 -48.19
CA SER A 66 0.41 -2.13 -48.11
C SER A 66 0.79 -2.60 -46.71
N ASP A 67 0.73 -3.91 -46.47
CA ASP A 67 1.19 -4.51 -45.22
C ASP A 67 2.73 -4.51 -45.12
N MET A 68 3.23 -4.63 -43.89
CA MET A 68 4.66 -4.65 -43.58
C MET A 68 5.41 -5.79 -44.29
N ILE A 69 4.72 -6.88 -44.65
CA ILE A 69 5.32 -8.03 -45.33
C ILE A 69 5.59 -7.67 -46.80
N THR A 70 4.60 -7.09 -47.47
CA THR A 70 4.67 -6.67 -48.88
C THR A 70 5.68 -5.53 -49.06
N LEU A 71 5.86 -4.69 -48.04
CA LEU A 71 6.88 -3.65 -48.02
C LEU A 71 8.29 -4.17 -47.68
N GLU A 72 8.47 -5.48 -47.47
CA GLU A 72 9.71 -6.11 -46.97
C GLU A 72 10.26 -5.35 -45.74
N ALA A 73 9.35 -4.90 -44.86
CA ALA A 73 9.69 -3.97 -43.81
C ALA A 73 10.63 -4.63 -42.80
N LYS A 74 11.65 -3.87 -42.38
CA LYS A 74 12.62 -4.29 -41.36
C LYS A 74 12.54 -3.41 -40.12
N TYR A 75 12.66 -4.03 -38.95
CA TYR A 75 12.59 -3.35 -37.66
C TYR A 75 13.66 -3.86 -36.69
N HIS A 76 14.06 -3.02 -35.75
CA HIS A 76 14.83 -3.45 -34.60
C HIS A 76 13.89 -3.97 -33.51
N ALA A 77 14.21 -5.11 -32.90
CA ALA A 77 13.41 -5.66 -31.79
C ALA A 77 13.24 -4.65 -30.64
N LYS A 78 14.28 -3.85 -30.34
CA LYS A 78 14.24 -2.78 -29.33
C LYS A 78 13.29 -1.64 -29.71
N CYS A 79 13.27 -1.24 -30.99
CA CYS A 79 12.38 -0.18 -31.47
C CYS A 79 10.92 -0.64 -31.42
N LEU A 80 10.64 -1.88 -31.82
CA LEU A 80 9.30 -2.46 -31.72
C LEU A 80 8.83 -2.55 -30.26
N ALA A 81 9.69 -3.03 -29.35
CA ALA A 81 9.38 -3.07 -27.93
C ALA A 81 9.11 -1.67 -27.36
N HIS A 82 9.90 -0.67 -27.74
CA HIS A 82 9.67 0.71 -27.33
C HIS A 82 8.35 1.26 -27.86
N PHE A 83 8.00 0.95 -29.11
CA PHE A 83 6.73 1.33 -29.72
C PHE A 83 5.52 0.70 -29.00
N TYR A 84 5.57 -0.60 -28.70
CA TYR A 84 4.52 -1.28 -27.92
C TYR A 84 4.42 -0.72 -26.50
N ASN A 85 5.56 -0.42 -25.85
CA ASN A 85 5.56 0.20 -24.53
C ASN A 85 4.98 1.62 -24.57
N ARG A 86 5.18 2.37 -25.67
CA ARG A 86 4.57 3.69 -25.86
C ARG A 86 3.05 3.59 -25.97
N HIS A 87 2.54 2.64 -26.75
CA HIS A 87 1.10 2.37 -26.83
C HIS A 87 0.51 2.03 -25.47
N ARG A 88 1.10 1.08 -24.72
CA ARG A 88 0.66 0.74 -23.37
C ARG A 88 0.62 1.93 -22.40
N ARG A 89 1.59 2.85 -22.52
CA ARG A 89 1.61 4.07 -21.70
C ARG A 89 0.51 5.05 -22.10
N SER A 90 0.19 5.12 -23.39
CA SER A 90 -0.91 5.93 -23.91
C SER A 90 -2.25 5.37 -23.48
N GLU A 91 -2.44 4.05 -23.50
CA GLU A 91 -3.63 3.35 -23.01
C GLU A 91 -3.83 3.55 -21.50
N ALA A 92 -2.75 3.52 -20.74
CA ALA A 92 -2.79 3.91 -19.33
C ALA A 92 -3.24 5.38 -19.20
N ALA A 93 -2.66 6.30 -19.96
CA ALA A 93 -3.03 7.72 -19.92
C ALA A 93 -4.47 8.03 -20.38
N SER A 94 -5.00 7.34 -21.39
CA SER A 94 -6.37 7.58 -21.88
C SER A 94 -7.42 7.07 -20.90
N SER A 95 -7.18 5.91 -20.28
CA SER A 95 -8.03 5.41 -19.19
C SER A 95 -7.91 6.24 -17.89
N GLU A 96 -6.87 7.08 -17.77
CA GLU A 96 -6.66 8.01 -16.65
C GLU A 96 -7.48 9.30 -16.78
N GLU A 97 -7.70 9.84 -17.98
CA GLU A 97 -8.51 11.05 -18.19
C GLU A 97 -10.02 10.76 -18.05
N GLU A 98 -10.50 9.63 -18.59
CA GLU A 98 -11.92 9.22 -18.40
C GLU A 98 -12.26 8.86 -16.94
N SER A 99 -11.29 8.39 -16.14
CA SER A 99 -11.51 8.03 -14.73
C SER A 99 -11.37 9.19 -13.75
N ALA A 100 -10.66 10.26 -14.12
CA ALA A 100 -10.58 11.49 -13.32
C ALA A 100 -11.89 12.31 -13.41
N ASP A 101 -12.57 12.27 -14.55
CA ASP A 101 -13.82 13.02 -14.79
C ASP A 101 -15.09 12.29 -14.35
N HIS A 102 -15.00 11.04 -13.92
CA HIS A 102 -16.17 10.31 -13.45
C HIS A 102 -16.52 10.73 -12.00
N PRO A 103 -17.66 11.42 -11.76
CA PRO A 103 -17.96 12.07 -10.47
C PRO A 103 -17.88 11.14 -9.25
N LEU A 104 -18.15 9.85 -9.46
CA LEU A 104 -18.07 8.81 -8.44
C LEU A 104 -16.66 8.64 -7.84
N TYR A 105 -15.59 8.87 -8.60
CA TYR A 105 -14.22 8.82 -8.08
C TYR A 105 -13.93 10.01 -7.15
N GLY A 106 -14.50 11.17 -7.46
CA GLY A 106 -14.48 12.33 -6.56
C GLY A 106 -15.24 12.06 -5.26
N ILE A 107 -16.43 11.46 -5.36
CA ILE A 107 -17.27 11.12 -4.19
C ILE A 107 -16.55 10.10 -3.29
N ALA A 108 -16.08 8.98 -3.85
CA ALA A 108 -15.37 7.96 -3.07
C ALA A 108 -14.10 8.52 -2.40
N PHE A 109 -13.41 9.46 -3.05
CA PHE A 109 -12.23 10.10 -2.49
C PHE A 109 -12.59 11.06 -1.35
N ALA A 110 -13.63 11.89 -1.53
CA ALA A 110 -14.10 12.79 -0.48
C ALA A 110 -14.58 12.04 0.77
N GLU A 111 -15.22 10.88 0.59
CA GLU A 111 -15.62 10.01 1.69
C GLU A 111 -14.41 9.42 2.41
N LEU A 112 -13.38 8.98 1.68
CA LEU A 112 -12.15 8.47 2.27
C LEU A 112 -11.42 9.55 3.08
N VAL A 113 -11.35 10.78 2.55
CA VAL A 113 -10.78 11.93 3.25
C VAL A 113 -11.57 12.26 4.52
N SER A 114 -12.91 12.22 4.45
CA SER A 114 -13.77 12.42 5.63
C SER A 114 -13.53 11.35 6.70
N TYR A 115 -13.49 10.08 6.30
CA TYR A 115 -13.16 8.96 7.21
C TYR A 115 -11.82 9.15 7.91
N MET A 116 -10.79 9.58 7.16
CA MET A 116 -9.47 9.86 7.75
C MET A 116 -9.50 11.08 8.67
N GLY A 117 -10.34 12.06 8.40
CA GLY A 117 -10.56 13.23 9.25
C GLY A 117 -11.24 12.87 10.58
N ASP A 118 -12.33 12.12 10.52
CA ASP A 118 -13.10 11.69 11.70
C ASP A 118 -12.26 10.83 12.64
N ALA A 119 -11.43 9.94 12.10
CA ALA A 119 -10.53 9.09 12.87
C ALA A 119 -9.47 9.88 13.67
N ARG A 120 -9.28 11.18 13.41
CA ARG A 120 -8.39 12.07 14.18
C ARG A 120 -9.03 12.59 15.45
N GLU A 121 -10.36 12.59 15.52
CA GLU A 121 -11.09 13.08 16.69
C GLU A 121 -11.06 12.07 17.85
N ASP A 122 -10.65 10.83 17.57
CA ASP A 122 -10.43 9.80 18.57
C ASP A 122 -9.13 10.03 19.39
N ASP A 123 -9.13 9.65 20.67
CA ASP A 123 -7.96 9.72 21.58
C ASP A 123 -6.73 8.90 21.12
N ILE A 124 -6.86 8.16 20.01
CA ILE A 124 -5.82 7.30 19.45
C ILE A 124 -5.32 7.93 18.17
N ALA A 125 -4.09 8.45 18.20
CA ALA A 125 -3.37 8.91 17.02
C ALA A 125 -3.43 7.86 15.89
N PRO A 126 -4.18 8.11 14.80
CA PRO A 126 -4.45 7.08 13.81
C PRO A 126 -3.25 6.89 12.89
N VAL A 127 -2.95 5.63 12.58
CA VAL A 127 -1.93 5.22 11.60
C VAL A 127 -2.63 4.40 10.53
N PHE A 128 -2.59 4.87 9.29
CA PHE A 128 -3.26 4.24 8.16
C PHE A 128 -2.28 3.51 7.27
N LYS A 129 -2.57 2.26 6.90
CA LYS A 129 -1.83 1.55 5.86
C LYS A 129 -2.37 1.95 4.50
N LEU A 130 -1.49 2.33 3.57
CA LEU A 130 -1.89 2.70 2.21
C LEU A 130 -2.62 1.56 1.49
N ALA A 131 -2.21 0.30 1.73
CA ALA A 131 -2.86 -0.86 1.14
C ALA A 131 -4.33 -0.99 1.60
N ASP A 132 -4.63 -0.63 2.84
CA ASP A 132 -5.99 -0.72 3.38
C ASP A 132 -6.84 0.47 2.94
N LEU A 133 -6.27 1.67 2.87
CA LEU A 133 -6.92 2.82 2.24
C LEU A 133 -7.25 2.57 0.76
N ALA A 134 -6.36 1.89 0.02
CA ALA A 134 -6.62 1.51 -1.36
C ALA A 134 -7.79 0.53 -1.49
N LYS A 135 -7.88 -0.46 -0.59
CA LYS A 135 -9.03 -1.39 -0.55
C LYS A 135 -10.32 -0.67 -0.17
N LEU A 136 -10.30 0.22 0.81
CA LEU A 136 -11.47 1.02 1.19
C LEU A 136 -11.96 1.88 0.03
N TYR A 137 -11.03 2.51 -0.68
CA TYR A 137 -11.34 3.30 -1.87
C TYR A 137 -11.96 2.43 -2.98
N GLN A 138 -11.35 1.29 -3.30
CA GLN A 138 -11.88 0.33 -4.28
C GLN A 138 -13.28 -0.18 -3.89
N PHE A 139 -13.49 -0.47 -2.60
CA PHE A 139 -14.77 -0.93 -2.08
C PHE A 139 -15.85 0.15 -2.24
N ARG A 140 -15.53 1.42 -1.93
CA ARG A 140 -16.47 2.53 -2.15
C ARG A 140 -16.79 2.75 -3.63
N LEU A 141 -15.80 2.65 -4.52
CA LEU A 141 -16.03 2.72 -5.96
C LEU A 141 -16.97 1.61 -6.44
N ALA A 142 -16.79 0.38 -5.96
CA ALA A 142 -17.66 -0.74 -6.30
C ALA A 142 -19.11 -0.52 -5.80
N GLN A 143 -19.28 0.03 -4.60
CA GLN A 143 -20.60 0.37 -4.06
C GLN A 143 -21.31 1.47 -4.85
N LEU A 144 -20.55 2.41 -5.42
CA LEU A 144 -21.08 3.47 -6.28
C LEU A 144 -21.41 2.98 -7.70
N GLY A 145 -21.13 1.70 -8.02
CA GLY A 145 -21.46 1.11 -9.32
C GLY A 145 -20.33 1.18 -10.36
N VAL A 146 -19.10 1.52 -9.95
CA VAL A 146 -17.94 1.47 -10.85
C VAL A 146 -17.49 0.01 -11.01
N VAL A 147 -17.55 -0.50 -12.24
CA VAL A 147 -17.06 -1.84 -12.62
C VAL A 147 -15.57 -1.74 -12.99
N ASP A 148 -14.79 -2.77 -12.69
CA ASP A 148 -13.33 -2.87 -12.93
C ASP A 148 -12.44 -1.89 -12.13
N THR A 149 -12.66 -1.85 -10.82
CA THR A 149 -11.92 -0.96 -9.89
C THR A 149 -10.48 -1.40 -9.62
N ALA A 150 -10.18 -2.69 -9.73
CA ALA A 150 -8.90 -3.29 -9.32
C ALA A 150 -7.73 -2.91 -10.24
N ASP A 151 -7.94 -2.86 -11.56
CA ASP A 151 -6.87 -2.55 -12.52
C ASP A 151 -6.61 -1.05 -12.66
N ARG A 152 -7.57 -0.20 -12.26
CA ARG A 152 -7.49 1.27 -12.41
C ARG A 152 -6.96 2.01 -11.19
N THR A 153 -6.95 1.40 -10.01
CA THR A 153 -6.58 2.09 -8.77
C THR A 153 -5.12 1.86 -8.38
N HIS A 154 -4.25 2.77 -8.82
CA HIS A 154 -2.85 2.79 -8.39
C HIS A 154 -2.70 3.39 -6.99
N SER A 155 -2.22 2.58 -6.03
CA SER A 155 -1.97 3.00 -4.64
C SER A 155 -1.05 4.21 -4.54
N THR A 156 -0.02 4.30 -5.38
CA THR A 156 0.90 5.45 -5.44
C THR A 156 0.19 6.75 -5.82
N ARG A 157 -0.78 6.70 -6.75
CA ARG A 157 -1.56 7.89 -7.14
C ARG A 157 -2.56 8.29 -6.07
N LEU A 158 -3.24 7.31 -5.47
CA LEU A 158 -4.14 7.56 -4.34
C LEU A 158 -3.40 8.24 -3.19
N LYS A 159 -2.20 7.74 -2.87
CA LYS A 159 -1.30 8.34 -1.88
C LYS A 159 -0.99 9.81 -2.20
N ASN A 160 -0.54 10.12 -3.41
CA ASN A 160 -0.21 11.50 -3.79
C ASN A 160 -1.44 12.42 -3.68
N ARG A 161 -2.61 11.96 -4.15
CA ARG A 161 -3.86 12.72 -3.99
C ARG A 161 -4.23 12.96 -2.53
N LEU A 162 -4.03 11.98 -1.66
CA LEU A 162 -4.28 12.12 -0.22
C LEU A 162 -3.32 13.15 0.41
N LEU A 163 -2.03 13.11 0.06
CA LEU A 163 -1.04 14.08 0.53
C LEU A 163 -1.34 15.50 0.04
N ASP A 164 -1.83 15.65 -1.19
CA ASP A 164 -2.25 16.96 -1.74
C ASP A 164 -3.51 17.49 -1.04
N ALA A 165 -4.47 16.62 -0.71
CA ALA A 165 -5.72 17.00 -0.07
C ALA A 165 -5.57 17.27 1.44
N LEU A 166 -4.63 16.59 2.10
CA LEU A 166 -4.40 16.64 3.54
C LEU A 166 -2.95 17.10 3.82
N PRO A 167 -2.69 18.42 3.91
CA PRO A 167 -1.34 18.96 3.99
C PRO A 167 -0.60 18.63 5.29
N ASP A 168 -1.31 18.19 6.32
CA ASP A 168 -0.74 17.73 7.58
C ASP A 168 -0.52 16.21 7.66
N LEU A 169 -0.82 15.48 6.58
CA LEU A 169 -0.56 14.05 6.44
C LEU A 169 0.89 13.81 5.98
N SER A 170 1.54 12.83 6.61
CA SER A 170 2.91 12.42 6.30
C SER A 170 2.99 10.94 5.98
N GLU A 171 3.91 10.60 5.06
CA GLU A 171 4.20 9.22 4.71
C GLU A 171 5.43 8.67 5.44
N HIS A 172 5.35 7.42 5.85
CA HIS A 172 6.43 6.66 6.45
C HIS A 172 6.49 5.27 5.81
N THR A 173 7.64 4.93 5.24
CA THR A 173 7.87 3.62 4.62
C THR A 173 8.44 2.65 5.64
N GLU A 174 7.74 1.55 5.90
CA GLU A 174 8.19 0.45 6.76
C GLU A 174 8.29 -0.84 5.94
N GLY A 175 9.48 -1.15 5.45
CA GLY A 175 9.71 -2.32 4.60
C GLY A 175 8.94 -2.23 3.29
N ARG A 176 7.92 -3.08 3.12
CA ARG A 176 7.03 -3.08 1.93
C ARG A 176 5.76 -2.27 2.12
N ASP A 177 5.46 -1.87 3.36
CA ASP A 177 4.26 -1.13 3.69
C ASP A 177 4.53 0.38 3.67
N ILE A 178 3.53 1.15 3.24
CA ILE A 178 3.52 2.61 3.34
C ILE A 178 2.46 2.97 4.38
N LEU A 179 2.90 3.63 5.46
CA LEU A 179 2.07 4.13 6.53
C LEU A 179 1.84 5.64 6.34
N LEU A 180 0.63 6.09 6.63
CA LEU A 180 0.22 7.49 6.57
C LEU A 180 -0.28 7.90 7.95
N THR A 181 0.20 9.01 8.47
CA THR A 181 -0.22 9.56 9.77
C THR A 181 -0.13 11.08 9.76
N PHE A 182 -0.91 11.74 10.60
CA PHE A 182 -0.90 13.20 10.68
C PHE A 182 0.27 13.67 11.55
N ASN A 183 0.95 14.73 11.12
CA ASN A 183 2.13 15.27 11.79
C ASN A 183 1.88 15.63 13.26
N LYS A 184 0.68 16.11 13.58
CA LYS A 184 0.29 16.46 14.96
C LYS A 184 0.14 15.23 15.86
N ASP A 185 -0.15 14.09 15.26
CA ASP A 185 -0.54 12.87 15.96
C ASP A 185 0.66 11.90 16.13
N ILE A 186 1.78 12.13 15.42
CA ILE A 186 3.04 11.38 15.60
C ILE A 186 3.49 11.38 17.06
N GLY A 187 3.48 12.54 17.71
CA GLY A 187 3.85 12.67 19.12
C GLY A 187 2.89 11.91 20.06
N GLY A 188 1.60 11.93 19.75
CA GLY A 188 0.57 11.17 20.49
C GLY A 188 0.75 9.66 20.34
N ALA A 189 0.98 9.19 19.12
CA ALA A 189 1.25 7.78 18.81
C ALA A 189 2.51 7.28 19.52
N LEU A 190 3.61 8.04 19.44
CA LEU A 190 4.87 7.73 20.13
C LEU A 190 4.70 7.74 21.64
N ARG A 191 4.05 8.77 22.21
CA ARG A 191 3.77 8.83 23.65
C ARG A 191 2.97 7.62 24.11
N LYS A 192 1.99 7.17 23.33
CA LYS A 192 1.19 5.99 23.67
C LYS A 192 1.99 4.69 23.56
N ALA A 193 2.82 4.54 22.53
CA ALA A 193 3.74 3.40 22.41
C ALA A 193 4.74 3.35 23.57
N CYS A 194 5.31 4.50 23.96
CA CYS A 194 6.22 4.62 25.09
C CYS A 194 5.52 4.51 26.45
N ASN A 195 4.22 4.80 26.55
CA ASN A 195 3.48 4.63 27.79
C ASN A 195 3.46 3.16 28.23
N TYR A 196 3.49 2.18 27.31
CA TYR A 196 3.62 0.77 27.66
C TYR A 196 4.92 0.45 28.41
N ASP A 197 6.03 1.09 28.05
CA ASP A 197 7.29 0.94 28.79
C ASP A 197 7.17 1.53 30.18
N THR A 198 6.52 2.70 30.31
CA THR A 198 6.28 3.27 31.64
C THR A 198 5.36 2.39 32.48
N GLU A 199 4.24 1.90 31.96
CA GLU A 199 3.35 0.99 32.66
C GLU A 199 4.06 -0.32 33.05
N SER A 200 4.88 -0.87 32.15
CA SER A 200 5.70 -2.06 32.40
C SER A 200 6.74 -1.82 33.50
N VAL A 201 7.38 -0.65 33.53
CA VAL A 201 8.32 -0.26 34.59
C VAL A 201 7.60 -0.06 35.93
N HIS A 202 6.42 0.55 35.94
CA HIS A 202 5.61 0.69 37.16
C HIS A 202 5.15 -0.68 37.67
N LEU A 203 4.74 -1.59 36.78
CA LEU A 203 4.37 -2.97 37.11
C LEU A 203 5.58 -3.75 37.66
N ALA A 204 6.75 -3.62 37.05
CA ALA A 204 7.98 -4.25 37.53
C ALA A 204 8.37 -3.74 38.92
N LYS A 205 8.27 -2.42 39.17
CA LYS A 205 8.51 -1.83 40.49
C LYS A 205 7.49 -2.31 41.53
N ALA A 206 6.21 -2.36 41.18
CA ALA A 206 5.16 -2.88 42.05
C ALA A 206 5.41 -4.36 42.41
N ALA A 207 5.75 -5.18 41.42
CA ALA A 207 6.11 -6.59 41.62
C ALA A 207 7.36 -6.75 42.50
N GLN A 208 8.37 -5.88 42.33
CA GLN A 208 9.57 -5.87 43.17
C GLN A 208 9.24 -5.54 44.63
N PHE A 209 8.34 -4.59 44.89
CA PHE A 209 7.91 -4.27 46.25
C PHE A 209 7.16 -5.44 46.92
N VAL A 210 6.24 -6.07 46.20
CA VAL A 210 5.53 -7.27 46.69
C VAL A 210 6.52 -8.40 46.96
N ARG A 211 7.45 -8.67 46.03
CA ARG A 211 8.50 -9.69 46.22
C ARG A 211 9.33 -9.40 47.46
N ARG A 212 9.78 -8.15 47.66
CA ARG A 212 10.57 -7.77 48.83
C ARG A 212 9.79 -7.99 50.13
N ASP A 213 8.51 -7.67 50.17
CA ASP A 213 7.64 -7.88 51.35
C ASP A 213 7.39 -9.37 51.65
N ILE A 214 7.32 -10.22 50.61
CA ILE A 214 7.24 -11.69 50.76
C ILE A 214 8.56 -12.28 51.28
N PHE A 215 9.71 -11.80 50.84
CA PHE A 215 10.99 -12.44 51.18
C PHE A 215 11.70 -11.83 52.40
N ASN A 216 11.34 -10.61 52.82
CA ASN A 216 11.94 -9.95 53.97
C ASN A 216 11.16 -10.12 55.28
N LYS A 217 9.93 -10.67 55.25
CA LYS A 217 9.22 -11.09 56.46
C LYS A 217 9.54 -12.55 56.74
N ALA A 218 9.91 -12.85 57.99
CA ALA A 218 10.09 -14.22 58.43
C ALA A 218 8.71 -14.85 58.66
N TYR A 219 8.19 -15.58 57.66
CA TYR A 219 6.98 -16.37 57.82
C TYR A 219 7.35 -17.70 58.48
N SER A 220 7.02 -17.85 59.77
CA SER A 220 7.20 -19.11 60.48
C SER A 220 5.95 -19.97 60.32
N PHE A 221 6.08 -21.09 59.60
CA PHE A 221 5.03 -22.10 59.53
C PHE A 221 5.17 -23.08 60.71
N ASN A 222 4.21 -23.11 61.63
CA ASN A 222 4.31 -23.93 62.85
C ASN A 222 3.99 -25.43 62.63
N GLY A 223 3.70 -25.84 61.39
CA GLY A 223 3.37 -27.24 61.07
C GLY A 223 1.88 -27.58 61.20
N SER A 224 1.03 -26.64 61.63
CA SER A 224 -0.43 -26.83 61.69
C SER A 224 -1.17 -25.67 61.02
N PHE A 225 -2.12 -26.00 60.15
CA PHE A 225 -3.07 -25.04 59.60
C PHE A 225 -4.29 -24.95 60.51
N GLN A 226 -4.15 -24.35 61.71
CA GLN A 226 -5.34 -23.93 62.46
C GLN A 226 -6.01 -22.73 61.75
N LYS A 227 -7.29 -22.51 62.06
CA LYS A 227 -8.20 -21.54 61.40
C LYS A 227 -7.66 -20.11 61.39
N SER A 228 -6.77 -19.79 60.46
CA SER A 228 -6.66 -18.52 59.72
C SER A 228 -5.30 -18.49 59.01
N GLN A 229 -5.31 -18.76 57.71
CA GLN A 229 -4.17 -18.52 56.83
C GLN A 229 -4.01 -17.00 56.51
N GLU A 230 -4.86 -16.15 57.08
CA GLU A 230 -4.97 -14.72 56.78
C GLU A 230 -3.73 -13.94 57.23
N GLU A 231 -3.07 -14.35 58.32
CA GLU A 231 -1.83 -13.73 58.81
C GLU A 231 -0.57 -14.17 58.03
N ALA A 232 -0.64 -15.27 57.29
CA ALA A 232 0.48 -15.80 56.53
C ALA A 232 0.68 -15.12 55.16
N VAL A 233 -0.28 -14.29 54.74
CA VAL A 233 -0.25 -13.61 53.43
C VAL A 233 0.19 -12.15 53.62
N PRO A 234 1.26 -11.68 52.95
CA PRO A 234 1.67 -10.29 53.04
C PRO A 234 0.54 -9.34 52.62
N SER A 235 0.39 -8.25 53.37
CA SER A 235 -0.64 -7.23 53.15
C SER A 235 -0.55 -6.58 51.76
N SER A 236 0.68 -6.50 51.20
CA SER A 236 0.93 -6.03 49.82
C SER A 236 0.28 -6.94 48.77
N LEU A 237 0.17 -8.24 49.04
CA LEU A 237 -0.44 -9.25 48.17
C LEU A 237 -1.98 -9.24 48.30
N LEU A 238 -2.49 -9.05 49.52
CA LEU A 238 -3.91 -8.84 49.78
C LEU A 238 -4.43 -7.55 49.11
N ALA A 239 -3.65 -6.48 49.14
CA ALA A 239 -3.99 -5.22 48.49
C ALA A 239 -4.03 -5.33 46.96
N LEU A 240 -3.19 -6.18 46.36
CA LEU A 240 -3.15 -6.43 44.92
C LEU A 240 -4.25 -7.39 44.45
N GLY A 241 -4.71 -8.27 45.34
CA GLY A 241 -5.67 -9.34 45.05
C GLY A 241 -6.98 -8.90 44.36
N PRO A 242 -7.65 -7.83 44.81
CA PRO A 242 -8.86 -7.29 44.16
C PRO A 242 -8.62 -6.83 42.71
N TYR A 243 -7.46 -6.20 42.45
CA TYR A 243 -7.11 -5.68 41.13
C TYR A 243 -6.70 -6.80 40.17
N ALA A 244 -5.98 -7.82 40.66
CA ALA A 244 -5.62 -8.99 39.86
C ALA A 244 -6.83 -9.87 39.50
N ARG A 245 -7.84 -9.95 40.38
CA ARG A 245 -9.08 -10.71 40.14
C ARG A 245 -9.86 -10.17 38.93
N ASN A 246 -10.00 -8.84 38.85
CA ASN A 246 -10.65 -8.16 37.72
C ASN A 246 -9.92 -8.36 36.38
N PHE A 247 -8.61 -8.64 36.41
CA PHE A 247 -7.79 -8.87 35.22
C PHE A 247 -7.78 -10.34 34.76
N LEU A 248 -8.03 -11.29 35.67
CA LEU A 248 -8.03 -12.74 35.42
C LEU A 248 -9.41 -13.32 35.07
N ASP A 249 -10.50 -12.62 35.39
CA ASP A 249 -11.87 -13.05 35.08
C ASP A 249 -12.15 -13.33 33.58
N PRO A 250 -11.55 -12.60 32.60
CA PRO A 250 -11.70 -12.95 31.18
C PRO A 250 -10.97 -14.24 30.79
N LEU A 251 -9.87 -14.60 31.47
CA LEU A 251 -9.05 -15.77 31.16
C LEU A 251 -9.62 -17.08 31.73
N HIS A 252 -10.38 -17.02 32.83
CA HIS A 252 -11.01 -18.20 33.42
C HIS A 252 -12.27 -18.70 32.68
N ARG A 253 -13.01 -17.83 31.97
CA ARG A 253 -14.15 -18.29 31.14
C ARG A 253 -13.73 -19.19 29.96
N GLY A 254 -12.50 -19.05 29.45
CA GLY A 254 -12.00 -19.88 28.35
C GLY A 254 -11.48 -21.27 28.77
N ALA A 255 -11.07 -21.44 30.04
CA ALA A 255 -10.47 -22.68 30.52
C ALA A 255 -11.50 -23.71 31.02
N VAL A 256 -12.66 -23.26 31.51
CA VAL A 256 -13.70 -24.16 32.06
C VAL A 256 -14.45 -24.91 30.96
N SER A 257 -14.59 -24.35 29.75
CA SER A 257 -15.35 -25.00 28.67
C SER A 257 -14.64 -26.21 28.03
N LYS A 258 -13.31 -26.34 28.13
CA LYS A 258 -12.55 -27.43 27.48
C LYS A 258 -12.41 -28.70 28.33
N ASN A 259 -12.62 -28.62 29.64
CA ASN A 259 -12.50 -29.79 30.53
C ASN A 259 -13.82 -30.53 30.78
N GLN A 260 -14.98 -29.92 30.49
CA GLN A 260 -16.28 -30.60 30.58
C GLN A 260 -16.53 -31.59 29.44
N GLN A 261 -15.89 -31.41 28.27
CA GLN A 261 -16.04 -32.31 27.11
C GLN A 261 -15.10 -33.53 27.15
N ARG A 262 -14.04 -33.53 27.98
CA ARG A 262 -13.11 -34.66 28.09
C ARG A 262 -13.50 -35.71 29.13
N THR A 263 -14.43 -35.40 30.02
CA THR A 263 -14.85 -36.33 31.10
C THR A 263 -16.06 -37.19 30.74
N THR A 264 -16.84 -36.84 29.71
CA THR A 264 -17.99 -37.64 29.24
C THR A 264 -17.64 -38.70 28.18
N GLN A 265 -16.40 -38.75 27.68
CA GLN A 265 -15.97 -39.74 26.67
C GLN A 265 -15.15 -40.92 27.23
N ARG A 266 -15.00 -41.05 28.55
CA ARG A 266 -14.18 -42.12 29.16
C ARG A 266 -14.97 -43.08 30.08
N VAL A 267 -16.29 -43.15 29.91
CA VAL A 267 -17.16 -44.13 30.57
C VAL A 267 -18.09 -44.77 29.55
N GLU A 268 -17.58 -45.19 28.40
CA GLU A 268 -18.23 -46.18 27.53
C GLU A 268 -17.14 -46.97 26.81
N LEU A 269 -16.61 -47.99 27.48
CA LEU A 269 -16.02 -49.22 26.93
C LEU A 269 -16.10 -50.31 28.00
#